data_AF-A0A966Z5R0-F1
#
_entry.id   AF-A0A966Z5R0-F1
#
_cell.length_a   1.000
_cell.length_b   1.000
_cell.length_c   1.000
_cell.angle_alpha   90.00
_cell.angle_beta   90.00
_cell.angle_gamma   90.00
#
_symmetry.space_group_name_H-M   'P 1'
#
loop_
_entity.id
_entity.type
_entity.pdbx_description
1 polymer ?
#
loop_
_entity_poly.entity_id
_entity_poly.type
_entity_poly.pdbx_seq_one_letter_code
_entity_poly.pdbx_strand_id
1 'polypeptide(L)' 'MSSPFPKDGYLISLPLPSLVLDVQVTIGGKDAKVEYVAGVLQIKVHIPAGVPVGVAELIITAGTAYSPRGVIVSTIDTP' A
#
# COMPACT_ATOMS: atom_id res chain seq x y z
N MET A 1 13.16 -31.29 18.78
CA MET A 1 13.16 -29.90 19.28
C MET A 1 13.49 -28.99 18.10
N SER A 2 12.49 -28.34 17.53
CA SER A 2 12.60 -27.42 16.40
C SER A 2 12.94 -26.02 16.91
N SER A 3 14.06 -25.44 16.49
CA SER A 3 14.40 -24.06 16.78
C SER A 3 13.92 -23.18 15.62
N PRO A 4 13.01 -22.20 15.82
CA PRO A 4 12.58 -21.31 14.76
C PRO A 4 13.10 -19.90 15.02
N PHE A 5 14.40 -19.67 14.88
CA PHE A 5 14.93 -18.30 14.78
C PHE A 5 16.08 -18.26 13.77
N PRO A 6 15.99 -17.41 12.73
CA PRO A 6 17.14 -17.10 11.89
C PRO A 6 18.18 -16.37 12.75
N LYS A 7 19.46 -16.76 12.63
CA LYS A 7 20.57 -16.13 13.34
C LYS A 7 20.62 -14.64 13.01
N ASP A 8 20.86 -13.83 14.04
CA ASP A 8 21.06 -12.38 13.92
C ASP A 8 22.06 -12.07 12.79
N GLY A 9 21.68 -11.16 11.88
CA GLY A 9 22.51 -10.71 10.77
C GLY A 9 22.17 -11.28 9.39
N TYR A 10 21.15 -12.13 9.25
CA TYR A 10 20.70 -12.57 7.92
C TYR A 10 19.70 -11.57 7.32
N LEU A 11 20.07 -10.92 6.21
CA LEU A 11 19.11 -10.20 5.37
C LEU A 11 18.14 -11.22 4.77
N ILE A 12 16.97 -11.33 5.36
CA ILE A 12 15.91 -12.18 4.84
C ILE A 12 15.34 -11.49 3.59
N SER A 13 15.89 -11.81 2.42
CA SER A 13 15.31 -11.42 1.13
C SER A 13 14.15 -12.37 0.80
N LEU A 14 13.09 -12.30 1.61
CA LEU A 14 11.84 -12.95 1.25
C LEU A 14 11.20 -12.13 0.13
N PRO A 15 10.74 -12.77 -0.96
CA PRO A 15 9.96 -12.06 -1.96
C PRO A 15 8.75 -11.43 -1.26
N LEU A 16 8.47 -10.17 -1.58
CA LEU A 16 7.28 -9.49 -1.09
C LEU A 16 6.05 -10.34 -1.46
N PRO A 17 5.08 -10.50 -0.55
CA PRO A 17 3.84 -11.21 -0.86
C PRO A 17 3.24 -10.66 -2.16
N SER A 18 3.04 -11.52 -3.15
CA SER A 18 2.43 -11.12 -4.41
C SER A 18 0.95 -10.85 -4.22
N LEU A 19 0.42 -9.83 -4.91
CA LEU A 19 -1.00 -9.55 -4.94
C LEU A 19 -1.77 -10.79 -5.42
N VAL A 20 -2.64 -11.33 -4.54
CA VAL A 20 -3.56 -12.42 -4.90
C VAL A 20 -4.77 -11.88 -5.68
N LEU A 21 -5.03 -10.57 -5.57
CA LEU A 21 -6.15 -9.88 -6.20
C LEU A 21 -5.65 -8.60 -6.87
N ASP A 22 -6.25 -8.23 -8.00
CA ASP A 22 -5.96 -6.96 -8.68
C ASP A 22 -6.41 -5.80 -7.79
N VAL A 23 -5.46 -5.01 -7.30
CA VAL A 23 -5.69 -3.87 -6.41
C VAL A 23 -5.22 -2.61 -7.10
N GLN A 24 -6.15 -1.69 -7.33
CA GLN A 24 -5.88 -0.35 -7.83
C GLN A 24 -6.12 0.67 -6.71
N VAL A 25 -5.22 1.64 -6.58
CA VAL A 25 -5.35 2.71 -5.59
C VAL A 25 -5.26 4.05 -6.31
N THR A 26 -6.17 4.97 -5.98
CA THR A 26 -6.09 6.36 -6.41
C THR A 26 -6.05 7.29 -5.20
N ILE A 27 -5.22 8.33 -5.29
CA ILE A 27 -5.05 9.35 -4.26
C ILE A 27 -5.24 10.70 -4.93
N GLY A 28 -6.22 11.47 -4.47
CA GLY A 28 -6.57 12.77 -5.08
C GLY A 28 -6.95 12.65 -6.56
N GLY A 29 -7.58 11.53 -6.94
CA GLY A 29 -7.95 11.23 -8.33
C GLY A 29 -6.79 10.78 -9.23
N LYS A 30 -5.59 10.55 -8.69
CA LYS A 30 -4.42 10.08 -9.45
C LYS A 30 -4.07 8.63 -9.09
N ASP A 31 -3.69 7.84 -10.09
CA ASP A 31 -3.24 6.47 -9.88
C ASP A 31 -1.98 6.42 -9.01
N ALA A 32 -2.07 5.70 -7.89
CA ALA A 32 -0.98 5.44 -6.99
C ALA A 32 -0.34 4.09 -7.33
N LYS A 33 1.00 4.04 -7.35
CA LYS A 33 1.71 2.79 -7.59
C LYS A 33 1.64 1.90 -6.35
N VAL A 34 1.05 0.72 -6.48
CA VAL A 34 1.05 -0.31 -5.42
C VAL A 34 2.39 -1.03 -5.40
N GLU A 35 3.06 -1.04 -4.24
CA GLU A 35 4.35 -1.71 -4.04
C GLU A 35 4.14 -3.16 -3.59
N TYR A 36 3.27 -3.38 -2.62
CA TYR A 36 2.85 -4.72 -2.20
C TYR A 36 1.52 -4.68 -1.44
N VAL A 37 0.92 -5.87 -1.29
CA VAL A 37 -0.25 -6.10 -0.43
C VAL A 37 0.11 -7.22 0.55
N ALA A 38 0.08 -6.93 1.85
CA ALA A 38 0.35 -7.90 2.90
C ALA A 38 -0.99 -8.40 3.48
N GLY A 39 -1.42 -9.58 3.02
CA GLY A 39 -2.69 -10.16 3.41
C GLY A 39 -3.89 -9.36 2.90
N VAL A 40 -4.94 -9.22 3.71
CA VAL A 40 -6.19 -8.51 3.32
C VAL A 40 -6.24 -7.08 3.90
N LEU A 41 -5.31 -6.74 4.80
CA LEU A 41 -5.45 -5.57 5.67
C LEU A 41 -4.43 -4.46 5.41
N GLN A 42 -3.36 -4.73 4.66
CA GLN A 42 -2.28 -3.78 4.48
C GLN A 42 -1.87 -3.68 3.02
N ILE A 43 -1.83 -2.45 2.53
CA ILE A 43 -1.40 -2.09 1.18
C ILE A 43 -0.33 -1.03 1.32
N LYS A 44 0.82 -1.23 0.69
CA LYS A 44 1.85 -0.20 0.56
C LYS A 44 1.74 0.42 -0.83
N VAL A 45 1.64 1.75 -0.87
CA VAL A 45 1.52 2.52 -2.10
C VAL A 45 2.47 3.71 -2.09
N HIS A 46 2.86 4.16 -3.28
CA HIS A 46 3.54 5.44 -3.46
C HIS A 46 2.51 6.54 -3.73
N ILE A 47 2.62 7.65 -3.00
CA ILE A 47 1.84 8.85 -3.28
C ILE A 47 2.25 9.39 -4.65
N PRO A 48 1.32 9.53 -5.62
CA PRO A 48 1.66 10.01 -6.95
C PRO A 48 2.03 11.50 -6.95
N ALA A 49 2.87 11.89 -7.92
CA ALA A 49 3.32 13.27 -8.04
C ALA A 49 2.15 14.23 -8.31
N GLY A 50 2.21 15.40 -7.66
CA GLY A 50 1.20 16.45 -7.79
C GLY A 50 -0.15 16.11 -7.16
N VAL A 51 -0.20 15.17 -6.21
CA VAL A 51 -1.28 15.17 -5.22
C VAL A 51 -1.08 16.40 -4.33
N PRO A 52 -2.10 17.26 -4.16
CA PRO A 52 -1.97 18.44 -3.32
C PRO A 52 -1.59 18.05 -1.89
N VAL A 53 -0.74 18.86 -1.27
CA VAL A 53 -0.42 18.75 0.16
C VAL A 53 -1.69 19.02 0.97
N GLY A 54 -1.93 18.21 2.00
CA GLY A 54 -3.12 18.28 2.83
C GLY A 54 -4.07 17.12 2.58
N VAL A 55 -5.37 17.38 2.56
CA VAL A 55 -6.40 16.34 2.51
C VAL A 55 -6.64 15.90 1.06
N ALA A 56 -6.42 14.62 0.78
CA ALA A 56 -6.72 14.00 -0.50
C ALA A 56 -7.65 12.79 -0.33
N GLU A 57 -8.61 12.61 -1.25
CA GLU A 57 -9.47 11.42 -1.26
C GLU A 57 -8.65 10.18 -1.63
N LEU A 58 -8.86 9.09 -0.90
CA LEU A 58 -8.27 7.79 -1.14
C LEU A 58 -9.36 6.84 -1.62
N ILE A 59 -9.19 6.26 -2.81
CA ILE A 59 -10.08 5.22 -3.33
C ILE A 59 -9.26 3.97 -3.61
N ILE A 60 -9.68 2.85 -3.03
CA ILE A 60 -9.10 1.53 -3.24
C ILE A 60 -10.13 0.68 -3.98
N THR A 61 -9.69 0.05 -5.06
CA THR A 61 -10.47 -0.91 -5.83
C THR A 61 -9.78 -2.27 -5.72
N ALA A 62 -10.51 -3.28 -5.24
CA ALA A 62 -10.02 -4.65 -5.09
C ALA A 62 -10.96 -5.59 -5.84
N GLY A 63 -10.57 -6.03 -7.03
CA GLY A 63 -11.48 -6.71 -7.96
C GLY A 63 -12.69 -5.84 -8.31
N THR A 64 -13.90 -6.23 -7.88
CA THR A 64 -15.14 -5.47 -8.08
C THR A 64 -15.56 -4.63 -6.87
N ALA A 65 -14.84 -4.73 -5.75
CA ALA A 65 -15.15 -3.99 -4.53
C ALA A 65 -14.44 -2.63 -4.52
N TYR A 66 -15.15 -1.61 -4.03
CA TYR A 66 -14.62 -0.26 -3.85
C TYR A 66 -14.62 0.11 -2.37
N SER A 67 -13.63 0.90 -1.97
CA SER A 67 -13.66 1.56 -0.67
C SER A 67 -14.85 2.54 -0.56
N PRO A 68 -15.36 2.79 0.66
CA PRO A 68 -16.30 3.88 0.88
C PRO A 68 -15.76 5.21 0.39
N ARG A 69 -16.65 6.10 -0.05
CA ARG A 69 -16.29 7.49 -0.39
C ARG A 69 -15.97 8.29 0.87
N GLY A 70 -15.16 9.34 0.73
CA GLY A 70 -14.81 10.23 1.84
C GLY A 70 -13.72 9.70 2.77
N VAL A 71 -13.06 8.59 2.40
CA VAL A 71 -11.80 8.19 3.04
C VAL A 71 -10.74 9.18 2.60
N ILE A 72 -10.06 9.80 3.56
CA ILE A 72 -9.08 10.85 3.32
C ILE A 72 -7.72 10.49 3.90
N VAL A 73 -6.68 10.89 3.19
CA VAL A 73 -5.29 10.83 3.65
C VAL A 73 -4.74 12.24 3.74
N SER A 74 -3.91 12.50 4.76
CA SER A 74 -3.13 13.72 4.85
C SER A 74 -1.78 13.48 4.20
N THR A 75 -1.50 14.18 3.12
CA THR A 75 -0.19 14.18 2.47
C THR A 75 0.65 15.32 3.04
N ILE A 76 1.93 15.03 3.29
CA ILE A 76 2.93 16.03 3.61
C ILE A 76 4.07 15.88 2.61
N ASP A 77 4.66 17.00 2.22
CA ASP A 77 5.84 16.97 1.37
C ASP A 77 7.05 16.68 2.26
N THR A 78 7.65 15.50 2.12
CA THR A 78 8.89 15.16 2.82
C THR A 78 10.08 15.55 1.95
N PRO A 79 11.02 16.38 2.45
CA PRO A 79 12.19 16.84 1.70
C PRO A 79 13.20 15.73 1.40
#